data_AF-A0A2A5EWL8-F1
#
_entry.id   AF-A0A2A5EWL8-F1
#
_cell.length_a   1.000
_cell.length_b   1.000
_cell.length_c   1.000
_cell.angle_alpha   90.00
_cell.angle_beta   90.00
_cell.angle_gamma   90.00
#
_symmetry.space_group_name_H-M   'P 1'
#
loop_
_entity.id
_entity.type
_entity.pdbx_description
1 polymer ?
#
loop_
_entity_poly.entity_id
_entity_poly.type
_entity_poly.pdbx_seq_one_letter_code
_entity_poly.pdbx_strand_id
1 'polypeptide(L)' 'MENHGKFIGKIRKEVSSGKLAEPFRSTDVEKSCPGFAKSTYTTFLAKHSVGNPGKTTELFERVDRGLYRLKP' A
#
# COMPACT_ATOMS: atom_id res chain seq x y z
N MET A 1 2.92 15.04 -10.96
CA MET A 1 3.50 13.69 -10.92
C MET A 1 3.09 13.04 -9.61
N GLU A 2 2.35 11.92 -9.70
CA GLU A 2 1.96 11.14 -8.53
C GLU A 2 3.23 10.54 -7.91
N ASN A 3 3.61 10.99 -6.73
CA ASN A 3 4.92 10.68 -6.16
C ASN A 3 4.82 9.34 -5.41
N HIS A 4 4.83 8.23 -6.16
CA HIS A 4 4.73 6.86 -5.65
C HIS A 4 5.69 6.58 -4.48
N GLY A 5 6.90 7.17 -4.51
CA GLY A 5 7.89 7.09 -3.44
C GLY A 5 7.41 7.69 -2.12
N LYS A 6 6.71 8.83 -2.16
CA LYS A 6 6.11 9.45 -0.95
C LYS A 6 5.00 8.58 -0.37
N PHE A 7 4.22 7.91 -1.22
CA PHE A 7 3.10 7.08 -0.76
C PHE A 7 3.60 5.82 -0.04
N ILE A 8 4.48 5.03 -0.67
CA ILE A 8 5.06 3.85 0.00
C ILE A 8 5.88 4.22 1.23
N GLY A 9 6.61 5.34 1.19
CA GLY A 9 7.37 5.85 2.34
C GLY A 9 6.47 6.14 3.54
N LYS A 10 5.29 6.73 3.31
CA LYS A 10 4.30 6.98 4.37
C LYS A 10 3.71 5.67 4.91
N ILE A 11 3.34 4.73 4.05
CA ILE A 11 2.84 3.41 4.48
C ILE A 11 3.87 2.71 5.38
N ARG A 12 5.13 2.63 4.95
CA ARG A 12 6.21 2.02 5.75
C ARG A 12 6.39 2.69 7.11
N LYS A 13 6.29 4.02 7.16
CA LYS A 13 6.38 4.79 8.41
C LYS A 13 5.21 4.51 9.35
N GLU A 14 3.99 4.46 8.84
CA GLU A 14 2.80 4.18 9.68
C GLU A 14 2.81 2.74 10.18
N VAL A 15 3.27 1.78 9.36
CA VAL A 15 3.49 0.39 9.81
C VAL A 15 4.57 0.32 10.90
N SER A 16 5.75 0.92 10.67
CA SER A 16 6.84 0.85 11.65
C SER A 16 6.55 1.58 12.97
N SER A 17 5.67 2.58 12.93
CA SER A 17 5.19 3.27 14.14
C SER A 17 3.98 2.61 14.81
N GLY A 18 3.46 1.50 14.25
CA GLY A 18 2.31 0.77 14.79
C GLY A 18 0.95 1.44 14.54
N LYS A 19 0.91 2.50 13.73
CA LYS A 19 -0.32 3.24 13.37
C LYS A 19 -1.10 2.61 12.22
N LEU A 20 -0.46 1.69 11.50
CA LEU A 20 -1.10 0.82 10.51
C LEU A 20 -0.71 -0.62 10.83
N ALA A 21 -1.68 -1.42 11.27
CA ALA A 21 -1.46 -2.84 11.55
C ALA A 21 -1.39 -3.63 10.25
N GLU A 22 -0.52 -4.65 10.20
CA GLU A 22 -0.46 -5.59 9.10
C GLU A 22 -1.20 -6.89 9.45
N PRO A 23 -1.91 -7.51 8.49
CA PRO A 23 -2.15 -7.02 7.14
C PRO A 23 -3.26 -5.93 7.12
N PHE A 24 -3.22 -5.06 6.11
CA PHE A 24 -4.11 -3.90 5.96
C PHE A 24 -4.89 -3.91 4.63
N ARG A 25 -6.05 -3.24 4.64
CA ARG A 25 -6.82 -2.91 3.43
C ARG A 25 -6.48 -1.50 2.94
N SER A 26 -6.88 -1.18 1.71
CA SER A 26 -6.75 0.18 1.16
C SER A 26 -7.43 1.25 2.01
N THR A 27 -8.55 0.90 2.67
CA THR A 27 -9.28 1.80 3.57
C THR A 27 -8.52 2.07 4.86
N ASP A 28 -7.74 1.11 5.36
CA ASP A 28 -6.91 1.30 6.54
C ASP A 28 -5.73 2.21 6.20
N VAL A 29 -5.15 2.01 5.01
CA VAL A 29 -4.13 2.93 4.46
C VAL A 29 -4.70 4.34 4.28
N GLU A 30 -5.92 4.51 3.78
CA GLU A 30 -6.53 5.84 3.62
C GLU A 30 -6.70 6.56 4.97
N LYS A 31 -7.09 5.83 6.01
CA LYS A 31 -7.23 6.37 7.37
C LYS A 31 -5.88 6.73 8.00
N SER A 32 -4.88 5.86 7.90
CA SER A 32 -3.57 6.09 8.52
C SER A 32 -2.65 7.01 7.69
N CYS A 33 -2.82 7.03 6.37
CA CYS A 33 -1.98 7.78 5.42
C CYS A 33 -2.78 8.80 4.59
N PRO A 34 -3.55 9.75 5.18
CA PRO A 34 -4.38 10.67 4.41
C PRO A 34 -3.54 11.63 3.55
N GLY A 35 -4.18 12.22 2.54
CA GLY A 35 -3.59 13.26 1.67
C GLY A 35 -3.27 12.84 0.23
N PHE A 36 -3.69 11.64 -0.21
CA PHE A 36 -3.52 11.15 -1.57
C PHE A 36 -4.86 11.05 -2.31
N ALA A 37 -4.81 10.93 -3.64
CA ALA A 37 -6.01 10.78 -4.46
C ALA A 37 -6.70 9.43 -4.16
N LYS A 38 -8.04 9.40 -4.30
CA LYS A 38 -8.83 8.18 -4.07
C LYS A 38 -8.43 7.02 -4.99
N SER A 39 -8.01 7.34 -6.22
CA SER A 39 -7.45 6.37 -7.17
C SER A 39 -6.16 5.71 -6.66
N THR A 40 -5.33 6.45 -5.92
CA THR A 40 -4.08 5.93 -5.36
C THR A 40 -4.39 4.81 -4.36
N TYR A 41 -5.28 5.02 -3.39
CA TYR A 41 -5.61 3.99 -2.40
C TYR A 41 -6.22 2.73 -3.03
N THR A 42 -7.05 2.89 -4.06
CA THR A 42 -7.78 1.77 -4.68
C THR A 42 -6.92 0.92 -5.62
N THR A 43 -5.88 1.49 -6.23
CA THR A 43 -5.09 0.80 -7.26
C THR A 43 -3.69 0.44 -6.82
N PHE A 44 -3.05 1.22 -5.94
CA PHE A 44 -1.62 1.12 -5.67
C PHE A 44 -1.21 -0.22 -5.06
N LEU A 45 -1.97 -0.73 -4.08
CA LEU A 45 -1.65 -2.00 -3.41
C LEU A 45 -1.66 -3.18 -4.37
N ALA A 46 -2.70 -3.29 -5.20
CA ALA A 46 -2.82 -4.36 -6.19
C ALA A 46 -1.81 -4.21 -7.33
N LYS A 47 -1.55 -2.97 -7.76
CA LYS A 47 -0.57 -2.67 -8.80
C LYS A 47 0.84 -3.10 -8.38
N HIS A 48 1.19 -2.88 -7.11
CA HIS A 48 2.51 -3.19 -6.55
C HIS A 48 2.53 -4.50 -5.74
N SER A 49 1.55 -5.39 -5.91
CA SER A 49 1.60 -6.69 -5.25
C SER A 49 2.50 -7.67 -5.99
N VAL A 50 3.01 -8.70 -5.30
CA VAL A 50 3.74 -9.82 -5.91
C VAL A 50 2.91 -10.43 -7.04
N GLY A 51 3.56 -10.72 -8.17
CA GLY A 51 2.91 -11.29 -9.36
C GLY A 51 2.03 -10.32 -10.14
N ASN A 52 2.19 -9.01 -9.94
CA ASN A 52 1.41 -8.01 -10.68
C ASN A 52 1.66 -8.10 -12.21
N PRO A 53 0.60 -8.04 -13.04
CA PRO A 53 0.72 -8.20 -14.49
C PRO A 53 1.47 -7.04 -15.16
N GLY A 54 1.49 -5.87 -14.51
CA GLY A 54 2.15 -4.66 -15.00
C GLY A 54 3.68 -4.63 -14.81
N LYS A 55 4.29 -5.68 -14.24
CA LYS A 55 5.73 -5.77 -13.93
C LYS A 55 6.28 -4.55 -13.18
N THR A 56 5.45 -3.93 -12.35
CA THR A 56 5.89 -2.85 -11.47
C THR A 56 6.58 -3.41 -10.23
N THR A 57 7.34 -2.58 -9.52
CA THR A 57 8.05 -3.00 -8.30
C THR A 57 7.08 -3.65 -7.32
N GLU A 58 7.41 -4.86 -6.90
CA GLU A 58 6.66 -5.61 -5.90
C GLU A 58 6.98 -5.07 -4.51
N LEU A 59 6.02 -4.38 -3.91
CA LEU A 59 6.12 -3.76 -2.59
C LEU A 59 5.24 -4.45 -1.55
N PHE A 60 4.27 -5.25 -1.99
CA PHE A 60 3.27 -5.88 -1.12
C PHE A 60 3.08 -7.34 -1.44
N GLU A 61 2.75 -8.12 -0.43
CA GLU A 61 2.21 -9.46 -0.57
C GLU A 61 0.69 -9.40 -0.34
N ARG A 62 -0.09 -9.97 -1.26
CA ARG A 62 -1.52 -10.09 -1.10
C ARG A 62 -1.82 -11.34 -0.28
N VAL A 63 -2.30 -11.15 0.94
CA VAL A 63 -2.63 -12.24 1.88
C VAL A 63 -4.02 -12.79 1.58
N ASP A 64 -4.96 -11.93 1.20
CA ASP A 64 -6.33 -12.30 0.80
C ASP A 64 -6.95 -11.22 -0.12
N ARG A 65 -8.23 -11.36 -0.48
CA ARG A 65 -8.96 -10.41 -1.32
C ARG A 65 -9.01 -9.02 -0.66
N GLY A 66 -8.14 -8.14 -1.17
CA GLY A 66 -8.05 -6.74 -0.73
C GLY A 66 -7.29 -6.57 0.58
N LEU A 67 -6.54 -7.57 1.02
CA LEU A 67 -5.77 -7.59 2.26
C LEU A 67 -4.29 -7.82 1.93
N TYR A 68 -3.43 -6.92 2.39
CA TYR A 68 -2.03 -6.84 1.97
C TYR A 68 -1.10 -6.65 3.17
N ARG A 69 0.17 -7.03 3.01
CA ARG A 69 1.27 -6.66 3.91
C ARG A 69 2.45 -6.18 3.10
N LEU A 70 3.37 -5.45 3.72
CA LEU A 70 4.65 -5.09 3.13
C LEU A 70 5.44 -6.33 2.78
N LYS A 71 6.02 -6.34 1.59
CA LYS A 71 7.02 -7.32 1.21
C LYS A 71 8.29 -7.05 2.02
N PRO A 72 8.92 -8.08 2.63
CA PRO A 72 10.20 -7.96 3.33
C PRO A 72 11.31 -7.37 2.45
#